data_AF-A0AAF0Q689-F1
#
_entry.id   AF-A0AAF0Q689-F1
#
_cell.length_a   1.000
_cell.length_b   1.000
_cell.length_c   1.000
_cell.angle_alpha   90.00
_cell.angle_beta   90.00
_cell.angle_gamma   90.00
#
_symmetry.space_group_name_H-M   'P 1'
#
loop_
_entity.id
_entity.type
_entity.pdbx_description
1 polymer ?
#
loop_
_entity_poly.entity_id
_entity_poly.type
_entity_poly.pdbx_seq_one_letter_code
_entity_poly.pdbx_strand_id
1 'polypeptide(L)'
;MAETTPNGRPESANIDGPTNPMVTPILTDLYQFTMAYAYWKAGKHNERAVFDLYFRRNPFGGEYTIFAGLEECIKFIANFKFTEDEIDFIRSSLPSSCEDGFFEYLRRLDCSDIEIYSISEGSVVFPKVPLMRIEGPVAVSRINTIFY
;
A
#
# COMPACT_ATOMS: atom_id res chain seq x y z
N MET A 1 -26.81 35.16 8.07
CA MET A 1 -26.90 35.29 6.60
C MET A 1 -25.70 34.52 6.08
N ALA A 2 -25.80 33.18 6.10
CA ALA A 2 -25.89 32.29 4.92
C ALA A 2 -24.55 32.30 4.13
N GLU A 3 -23.85 31.20 3.89
CA GLU A 3 -24.33 29.91 3.40
C GLU A 3 -23.53 28.70 3.92
N THR A 4 -24.27 27.62 4.09
CA THR A 4 -23.82 26.24 4.28
C THR A 4 -23.41 25.67 2.93
N THR A 5 -22.16 25.28 2.73
CA THR A 5 -21.79 24.32 1.67
C THR A 5 -21.74 22.93 2.31
N PRO A 6 -22.70 22.03 2.01
CA PRO A 6 -22.56 20.63 2.33
C PRO A 6 -21.65 19.97 1.30
N ASN A 7 -20.93 18.92 1.69
CA ASN A 7 -20.19 18.00 0.81
C ASN A 7 -18.73 18.40 0.48
N GLY A 8 -17.86 18.30 1.49
CA GLY A 8 -16.40 18.25 1.32
C GLY A 8 -15.93 16.87 0.86
N ARG A 9 -16.24 16.47 -0.37
CA ARG A 9 -15.46 15.42 -1.04
C ARG A 9 -14.23 16.10 -1.63
N PRO A 10 -13.00 15.67 -1.28
CA PRO A 10 -11.82 16.20 -1.96
C PRO A 10 -11.95 15.92 -3.46
N GLU A 11 -11.62 16.91 -4.29
CA GLU A 11 -11.42 16.73 -5.72
C GLU A 11 -10.58 15.47 -5.95
N SER A 12 -10.98 14.62 -6.90
CA SER A 12 -10.16 13.52 -7.36
C SER A 12 -8.90 14.12 -7.99
N ALA A 13 -7.89 14.36 -7.16
CA ALA A 13 -6.58 14.82 -7.57
C ALA A 13 -6.07 13.80 -8.58
N ASN A 14 -5.78 14.25 -9.80
CA ASN A 14 -5.04 13.45 -10.75
C ASN A 14 -3.61 13.35 -10.19
N ILE A 15 -3.32 12.26 -9.47
CA ILE A 15 -2.08 12.11 -8.74
C ILE A 15 -1.00 11.68 -9.74
N ASP A 16 -0.05 12.57 -10.00
CA ASP A 16 1.12 12.27 -10.83
C ASP A 16 1.82 10.99 -10.33
N GLY A 17 2.42 10.26 -11.26
CA GLY A 17 3.17 9.04 -10.97
C GLY A 17 4.28 9.25 -9.93
N PRO A 18 4.80 8.17 -9.33
CA PRO A 18 5.93 8.25 -8.41
C PRO A 18 7.11 8.97 -9.08
N THR A 19 7.81 9.78 -8.30
CA THR A 19 8.96 10.57 -8.75
C THR A 19 10.09 9.66 -9.23
N ASN A 20 10.22 8.47 -8.64
CA ASN A 20 11.20 7.47 -9.04
C ASN A 20 10.57 6.35 -9.90
N PRO A 21 10.95 6.23 -11.19
CA PRO A 21 10.38 5.23 -12.10
C PRO A 21 10.83 3.79 -11.79
N MET A 22 11.79 3.59 -10.89
CA MET A 22 12.23 2.25 -10.46
C MET A 22 11.35 1.66 -9.35
N VAL A 23 10.41 2.45 -8.81
CA VAL A 23 9.49 1.98 -7.77
C VAL A 23 8.32 1.27 -8.44
N THR A 24 8.46 -0.04 -8.59
CA THR A 24 7.48 -0.91 -9.24
C THR A 24 6.83 -1.87 -8.25
N PRO A 25 5.60 -2.36 -8.51
CA PRO A 25 4.91 -3.36 -7.66
C PRO A 25 5.72 -4.64 -7.40
N ILE A 26 6.64 -4.99 -8.28
CA ILE A 26 7.53 -6.15 -8.15
C ILE A 26 8.65 -5.95 -7.11
N LEU A 27 8.89 -4.72 -6.64
CA LEU A 27 9.83 -4.44 -5.54
C LEU A 27 9.21 -4.83 -4.18
N THR A 28 8.63 -6.02 -4.13
CA THR A 28 8.03 -6.65 -2.97
C THR A 28 8.63 -8.04 -2.79
N ASP A 29 8.82 -8.45 -1.54
CA ASP A 29 9.31 -9.79 -1.24
C ASP A 29 8.35 -10.85 -1.79
N LEU A 30 8.91 -11.94 -2.33
CA LEU A 30 8.13 -13.09 -2.80
C LEU A 30 7.13 -13.61 -1.74
N TYR A 31 7.49 -13.47 -0.46
CA TYR A 31 6.61 -13.81 0.65
C TYR A 31 5.24 -13.13 0.56
N GLN A 32 5.17 -11.85 0.17
CA GLN A 32 3.90 -11.13 0.07
C GLN A 32 2.97 -11.76 -0.97
N PHE A 33 3.52 -12.19 -2.11
CA PHE A 33 2.75 -12.89 -3.14
C PHE A 33 2.28 -14.27 -2.67
N THR A 34 3.14 -15.03 -2.00
CA THR A 34 2.74 -16.34 -1.44
C THR A 34 1.65 -16.19 -0.37
N MET A 35 1.69 -15.13 0.43
CA MET A 35 0.64 -14.81 1.41
C MET A 35 -0.64 -14.35 0.74
N ALA A 36 -0.57 -13.48 -0.26
CA ALA A 36 -1.73 -13.07 -1.04
C ALA A 36 -2.41 -14.27 -1.70
N TYR A 37 -1.63 -15.22 -2.24
CA TYR A 37 -2.14 -16.48 -2.76
C TYR A 37 -2.83 -17.32 -1.68
N ALA A 38 -2.25 -17.43 -0.49
CA ALA A 38 -2.87 -18.15 0.63
C ALA A 38 -4.23 -17.52 1.03
N TYR A 39 -4.31 -16.19 1.10
CA TYR A 39 -5.58 -15.49 1.36
C TYR A 39 -6.59 -15.66 0.24
N TRP A 40 -6.14 -15.64 -1.02
CA TRP A 40 -6.98 -15.87 -2.18
C TRP A 40 -7.59 -17.28 -2.17
N LYS A 41 -6.74 -18.30 -1.96
CA LYS A 41 -7.14 -19.71 -1.88
C LYS A 41 -8.06 -20.00 -0.69
N ALA A 42 -7.89 -19.27 0.42
CA ALA A 42 -8.78 -19.34 1.57
C ALA A 42 -10.12 -18.58 1.38
N GLY A 43 -10.29 -17.85 0.28
CA GLY A 43 -11.46 -17.00 0.04
C GLY A 43 -11.51 -15.74 0.92
N LYS A 44 -10.38 -15.37 1.53
CA LYS A 44 -10.26 -14.29 2.52
C LYS A 44 -9.59 -13.02 2.00
N HIS A 45 -9.22 -12.98 0.72
CA HIS A 45 -8.50 -11.87 0.11
C HIS A 45 -9.24 -10.51 0.22
N ASN A 46 -10.57 -10.54 0.33
CA ASN A 46 -11.44 -9.36 0.49
C ASN A 46 -11.77 -9.03 1.95
N GLU A 47 -11.26 -9.78 2.93
CA GLU A 47 -11.45 -9.42 4.34
C GLU A 47 -10.74 -8.09 4.61
N ARG A 48 -11.42 -7.16 5.28
CA ARG A 48 -10.81 -5.88 5.67
C ARG A 48 -9.77 -6.12 6.76
N ALA A 49 -8.60 -5.53 6.57
CA ALA A 49 -7.51 -5.51 7.54
C ALA A 49 -7.04 -4.07 7.77
N VAL A 50 -6.47 -3.84 8.95
CA VAL A 50 -5.91 -2.56 9.35
C VAL A 50 -4.43 -2.79 9.66
N PHE A 51 -3.56 -1.99 9.05
CA PHE A 51 -2.12 -2.03 9.24
C PHE A 51 -1.65 -0.68 9.80
N ASP A 52 -1.04 -0.70 10.97
CA ASP A 52 -0.43 0.47 11.60
C ASP A 52 1.09 0.47 11.38
N LEU A 53 1.59 1.53 10.77
CA LEU A 53 3.02 1.81 10.63
C LEU A 53 3.51 2.60 11.84
N TYR A 54 4.48 2.05 12.54
CA TYR A 54 5.18 2.72 13.64
C TYR A 54 6.61 2.22 13.74
N PHE A 55 7.49 3.06 14.26
CA PHE A 55 8.87 2.68 14.54
C PHE A 55 9.08 2.42 16.04
N ARG A 56 10.05 1.56 16.35
CA ARG A 56 10.30 1.10 17.73
C ARG A 56 11.37 1.89 18.47
N ARG A 57 12.31 2.49 17.73
CA ARG A 57 13.48 3.20 18.27
C ARG A 57 13.78 4.39 17.38
N ASN A 58 14.21 5.49 17.99
CA ASN A 58 14.60 6.68 17.23
C ASN A 58 15.81 6.36 16.36
N PRO A 59 15.76 6.66 15.05
CA PRO A 59 16.93 6.59 14.19
C PRO A 59 18.03 7.51 14.74
N PHE A 60 19.29 7.05 14.64
CA PHE A 60 20.48 7.77 15.08
C PHE A 60 20.58 8.09 16.58
N GLY A 61 19.70 7.53 17.43
CA GLY A 61 19.71 7.77 18.87
C GLY A 61 19.32 9.20 19.27
N GLY A 62 18.73 9.98 18.35
CA GLY A 62 18.23 11.32 18.63
C GLY A 62 16.99 11.34 19.53
N GLU A 63 16.65 12.50 20.06
CA GLU A 63 15.48 12.68 20.93
C GLU A 63 14.15 12.82 20.16
N TYR A 64 14.22 13.19 18.88
CA TYR A 64 13.05 13.39 18.01
C TYR A 64 13.30 12.84 16.60
N THR A 65 12.21 12.61 15.87
CA THR A 65 12.24 12.18 14.46
C THR A 65 11.22 12.99 13.70
N ILE A 66 11.53 13.34 12.44
CA ILE A 66 10.61 14.06 11.56
C ILE A 66 10.06 13.07 10.55
N PHE A 67 8.74 13.05 10.39
CA PHE A 67 8.08 12.21 9.39
C PHE A 67 8.14 12.85 8.01
N ALA A 68 8.61 12.11 7.02
CA ALA A 68 8.74 12.54 5.62
C ALA A 68 8.50 11.37 4.65
N GLY A 69 8.10 11.69 3.42
CA GLY A 69 7.86 10.69 2.36
C GLY A 69 6.40 10.22 2.21
N LEU A 70 5.44 10.95 2.79
CA LEU A 70 4.02 10.64 2.66
C LEU A 70 3.52 10.85 1.23
N GLU A 71 4.00 11.91 0.57
CA GLU A 71 3.59 12.24 -0.80
C GLU A 71 3.93 11.11 -1.79
N GLU A 72 5.15 10.58 -1.72
CA GLU A 72 5.60 9.50 -2.60
C GLU A 72 4.81 8.21 -2.35
N CYS A 73 4.40 7.95 -1.11
CA CYS A 73 3.52 6.83 -0.75
C CYS A 73 2.18 6.89 -1.47
N ILE A 74 1.53 8.05 -1.40
CA ILE A 74 0.22 8.26 -1.99
C ILE A 74 0.32 8.13 -3.52
N LYS A 75 1.36 8.71 -4.13
CA LYS A 75 1.63 8.59 -5.57
C LYS A 75 1.83 7.15 -6.02
N PHE A 76 2.58 6.36 -5.25
CA PHE A 76 2.82 4.95 -5.55
C PHE A 76 1.54 4.12 -5.48
N ILE A 77 0.76 4.25 -4.39
CA ILE A 77 -0.47 3.48 -4.20
C ILE A 77 -1.53 3.87 -5.24
N ALA A 78 -1.64 5.16 -5.58
CA ALA A 78 -2.58 5.63 -6.60
C ALA A 78 -2.28 5.12 -8.01
N ASN A 79 -0.99 4.88 -8.32
CA ASN A 79 -0.54 4.39 -9.62
C ASN A 79 -0.20 2.89 -9.61
N PHE A 80 -0.58 2.16 -8.55
CA PHE A 80 -0.24 0.76 -8.36
C PHE A 80 -0.96 -0.12 -9.38
N LYS A 81 -0.23 -0.63 -10.38
CA LYS A 81 -0.73 -1.57 -11.38
C LYS A 81 0.38 -2.52 -11.82
N PHE A 82 0.04 -3.80 -11.94
CA PHE A 82 0.95 -4.79 -12.51
C PHE A 82 0.90 -4.74 -14.04
N THR A 83 2.08 -4.80 -14.65
CA THR A 83 2.25 -5.03 -16.08
C THR A 83 2.23 -6.53 -16.40
N GLU A 84 1.98 -6.89 -17.66
CA GLU A 84 1.94 -8.31 -18.06
C GLU A 84 3.27 -9.01 -17.83
N ASP A 85 4.37 -8.33 -18.15
CA ASP A 85 5.73 -8.86 -18.00
C ASP A 85 6.05 -9.17 -16.53
N GLU A 86 5.57 -8.34 -15.59
CA GLU A 86 5.73 -8.56 -14.15
C GLU A 86 4.90 -9.76 -13.66
N ILE A 87 3.68 -9.93 -14.18
CA ILE A 87 2.84 -11.09 -13.85
C ILE A 87 3.48 -12.39 -14.34
N ASP A 88 4.05 -12.38 -15.54
CA ASP A 88 4.78 -13.52 -16.09
C ASP A 88 6.03 -13.85 -15.27
N PHE A 89 6.75 -12.82 -14.79
CA PHE A 89 7.86 -13.01 -13.87
C PHE A 89 7.42 -13.65 -12.54
N ILE A 90 6.33 -13.16 -11.94
CA ILE A 90 5.77 -13.72 -10.70
C ILE A 90 5.33 -15.18 -10.92
N ARG A 91 4.71 -15.47 -12.06
CA ARG A 91 4.33 -16.83 -12.47
C ARG A 91 5.54 -17.77 -12.55
N SER A 92 6.67 -17.29 -13.08
CA SER A 92 7.90 -18.08 -13.17
C SER A 92 8.59 -18.29 -11.80
N SER A 93 8.40 -17.35 -10.87
CA SER A 93 9.03 -17.38 -9.55
C SER A 93 8.23 -18.18 -8.50
N LEU A 94 6.91 -18.31 -8.69
CA LEU A 94 6.04 -19.10 -7.83
C LEU A 94 6.04 -20.58 -8.23
N PRO A 95 5.74 -21.51 -7.30
CA PRO A 95 5.62 -22.92 -7.62
C PRO A 95 4.56 -23.17 -8.70
N SER A 96 4.81 -24.13 -9.59
CA SER A 96 3.92 -24.53 -10.69
C SER A 96 2.56 -25.06 -10.24
N SER A 97 2.36 -25.23 -8.93
CA SER A 97 1.08 -25.58 -8.30
C SER A 97 0.16 -24.36 -8.04
N CYS A 98 0.58 -23.16 -8.43
CA CYS A 98 -0.23 -21.96 -8.31
C CYS A 98 -1.34 -21.95 -9.37
N GLU A 99 -2.57 -21.63 -8.97
CA GLU A 99 -3.73 -21.63 -9.86
C GLU A 99 -3.76 -20.38 -10.74
N ASP A 100 -4.11 -20.53 -12.02
CA ASP A 100 -4.11 -19.41 -12.98
C ASP A 100 -5.05 -18.27 -12.57
N GLY A 101 -6.12 -18.60 -11.84
CA GLY A 101 -7.07 -17.62 -11.31
C GLY A 101 -6.46 -16.59 -10.36
N PHE A 102 -5.33 -16.91 -9.71
CA PHE A 102 -4.61 -15.94 -8.88
C PHE A 102 -3.92 -14.85 -9.72
N PHE A 103 -3.38 -15.19 -10.88
CA PHE A 103 -2.75 -14.19 -11.76
C PHE A 103 -3.80 -13.26 -12.40
N GLU A 104 -4.99 -13.78 -12.72
CA GLU A 104 -6.13 -12.94 -13.12
C GLU A 104 -6.57 -11.98 -12.02
N TYR A 105 -6.53 -12.43 -10.75
CA TYR A 105 -6.77 -11.56 -9.61
C TYR A 105 -5.71 -10.46 -9.49
N LEU A 106 -4.42 -10.79 -9.63
CA LEU A 106 -3.34 -9.80 -9.62
C LEU A 106 -3.49 -8.77 -10.76
N ARG A 107 -3.93 -9.18 -11.94
CA ARG A 107 -4.15 -8.31 -13.10
C ARG A 107 -5.28 -7.31 -12.90
N ARG A 108 -6.31 -7.69 -12.13
CA ARG A 108 -7.48 -6.85 -11.80
C ARG A 108 -7.35 -6.12 -10.47
N LEU A 109 -6.19 -6.23 -9.84
CA LEU A 109 -5.97 -5.67 -8.52
C LEU A 109 -6.02 -4.15 -8.60
N ASP A 110 -6.88 -3.56 -7.79
CA ASP A 110 -7.11 -2.13 -7.70
C ASP A 110 -6.97 -1.70 -6.23
N CYS A 111 -6.30 -0.57 -6.01
CA CYS A 111 -6.08 0.02 -4.69
C CYS A 111 -7.17 1.03 -4.31
N SER A 112 -8.24 1.15 -5.11
CA SER A 112 -9.34 2.10 -4.88
C SER A 112 -10.08 1.92 -3.55
N ASP A 113 -10.12 0.70 -3.00
CA ASP A 113 -10.79 0.40 -1.72
C ASP A 113 -9.88 0.58 -0.49
N ILE A 114 -8.69 1.17 -0.66
CA ILE A 114 -7.74 1.44 0.42
C ILE A 114 -7.94 2.84 0.97
N GLU A 115 -8.06 2.92 2.30
CA GLU A 115 -8.04 4.17 3.04
C GLU A 115 -6.71 4.33 3.77
N ILE A 116 -6.11 5.52 3.68
CA ILE A 116 -4.83 5.83 4.33
C ILE A 116 -5.04 7.01 5.27
N TYR A 117 -4.73 6.81 6.53
CA TYR A 117 -4.72 7.85 7.55
C TYR A 117 -3.27 8.10 7.96
N SER A 118 -2.81 9.34 7.92
CA SER A 118 -1.43 9.66 8.30
C SER A 118 -1.36 11.00 9.03
N ILE A 119 -0.35 11.13 9.89
CA ILE A 119 0.12 12.43 10.34
C ILE A 119 0.70 13.23 9.17
N SER A 120 0.68 14.56 9.27
CA SER A 120 1.25 15.44 8.26
C SER A 120 2.78 15.34 8.19
N GLU A 121 3.31 15.36 6.98
CA GLU A 121 4.75 15.46 6.72
C GLU A 121 5.36 16.72 7.39
N GLY A 122 6.59 16.59 7.90
CA GLY A 122 7.26 17.62 8.69
C GLY A 122 6.89 17.63 10.18
N SER A 123 5.98 16.76 10.62
CA SER A 123 5.62 16.64 12.05
C SER A 123 6.67 15.89 12.86
N VAL A 124 6.82 16.28 14.12
CA VAL A 124 7.66 15.57 15.10
C VAL A 124 6.94 14.30 15.56
N VAL A 125 7.64 13.18 15.49
CA VAL A 125 7.10 11.85 15.81
C VAL A 125 7.92 11.14 16.87
N PHE A 126 7.22 10.29 17.62
CA PHE A 126 7.78 9.54 18.75
C PHE A 126 7.64 8.04 18.53
N PRO A 127 8.55 7.24 19.11
CA PRO A 127 8.53 5.80 18.94
C PRO A 127 7.28 5.19 19.58
N LYS A 128 6.79 4.10 18.99
CA LYS A 128 5.56 3.38 19.41
C LYS A 128 4.26 4.18 19.25
N VAL A 129 4.28 5.27 18.49
CA VAL A 129 3.07 5.99 18.06
C VAL A 129 2.79 5.64 16.59
N PRO A 130 1.54 5.30 16.22
CA PRO A 130 1.19 5.04 14.83
C PRO A 130 1.35 6.33 14.01
N LEU A 131 2.13 6.25 12.93
CA LEU A 131 2.38 7.35 12.01
C LEU A 131 1.39 7.34 10.86
N MET A 132 1.17 6.16 10.31
CA MET A 132 0.28 5.91 9.19
C MET A 132 -0.52 4.65 9.49
N ARG A 133 -1.78 4.66 9.08
CA ARG A 133 -2.70 3.53 9.12
C ARG A 133 -3.24 3.29 7.73
N ILE A 134 -3.19 2.04 7.30
CA ILE A 134 -3.74 1.58 6.02
C ILE A 134 -4.89 0.63 6.32
N GLU A 135 -6.09 0.95 5.84
CA GLU A 135 -7.29 0.12 5.98
C GLU A 135 -7.75 -0.33 4.59
N GLY A 136 -8.02 -1.63 4.41
CA GLY A 136 -8.44 -2.15 3.10
C GLY A 136 -8.45 -3.67 3.02
N PRO A 137 -8.68 -4.25 1.82
CA PRO A 137 -8.61 -5.69 1.60
C PRO A 137 -7.24 -6.27 1.97
N VAL A 138 -7.22 -7.32 2.78
CA VAL A 138 -5.98 -7.87 3.37
C VAL A 138 -4.93 -8.21 2.32
N ALA A 139 -5.31 -8.76 1.18
CA ALA A 139 -4.35 -9.13 0.13
C ALA A 139 -3.68 -7.90 -0.49
N VAL A 140 -4.46 -6.85 -0.77
CA VAL A 140 -3.96 -5.61 -1.40
C VAL A 140 -3.13 -4.80 -0.41
N SER A 141 -3.64 -4.57 0.80
CA SER A 141 -2.94 -3.83 1.84
C SER A 141 -1.62 -4.51 2.22
N ARG A 142 -1.59 -5.84 2.24
CA ARG A 142 -0.39 -6.62 2.57
C ARG A 142 0.73 -6.48 1.53
N ILE A 143 0.38 -6.49 0.24
CA ILE A 143 1.35 -6.28 -0.86
C ILE A 143 1.95 -4.86 -0.77
N ASN A 144 1.12 -3.86 -0.49
CA ASN A 144 1.55 -2.46 -0.42
C ASN A 144 2.36 -2.09 0.84
N THR A 145 2.33 -2.92 1.88
CA THR A 145 2.97 -2.60 3.18
C THR A 145 4.50 -2.54 3.11
N ILE A 146 5.15 -3.15 2.13
CA ILE A 146 6.62 -3.34 2.16
C ILE A 146 7.45 -2.07 1.95
N PHE A 147 6.85 -1.00 1.43
CA PHE A 147 7.59 0.22 1.06
C PHE A 147 7.95 1.13 2.25
N TYR A 148 7.73 0.71 3.51
CA TYR A 148 7.89 1.55 4.70
C TYR A 148 8.46 0.82 5.92
#